data_AF-A0A841AYB6-F1
#
_entry.id   AF-A0A841AYB6-F1
#
_cell.length_a   1.000
_cell.length_b   1.000
_cell.length_c   1.000
_cell.angle_alpha   90.00
_cell.angle_beta   90.00
_cell.angle_gamma   90.00
#
_symmetry.space_group_name_H-M   'P 1'
#
loop_
_entity.id
_entity.type
_entity.pdbx_description
1 polymer ?
#
loop_
_entity_poly.entity_id
_entity_poly.type
_entity_poly.pdbx_seq_one_letter_code
_entity_poly.pdbx_strand_id
1 'polypeptide(L)'
;MSDWSLRPLLDQAKTAAAGLVGALVDAADPKAPPFLTLRLRLRSDVLVIEVDHELDGLPAPTPAPGERTGVAPSETGGVTTWCELPLPGGLSAGQVQLPRRGDRRTLVDEPVSGEPVGADPEVLERLLSRLSGWSG
;
A
#
# COMPACT_ATOMS: atom_id res chain seq x y z
N MET A 1 11.66 23.69 9.65
CA MET A 1 10.96 22.60 8.92
C MET A 1 9.50 22.73 9.26
N SER A 2 8.68 23.18 8.32
CA SER A 2 7.24 23.24 8.54
C SER A 2 6.69 21.83 8.56
N ASP A 3 5.89 21.54 9.58
CA ASP A 3 5.25 20.25 9.81
C ASP A 3 4.07 20.14 8.83
N TRP A 4 4.32 19.62 7.62
CA TRP A 4 3.34 19.59 6.55
C TRP A 4 2.47 18.35 6.67
N SER A 5 1.19 18.58 6.98
CA SER A 5 0.20 17.52 7.15
C SER A 5 -0.71 17.44 5.94
N LEU A 6 -1.00 16.22 5.45
CA LEU A 6 -2.03 15.97 4.42
C LEU A 6 -3.46 16.23 4.92
N ARG A 7 -3.65 16.70 6.15
CA ARG A 7 -4.97 17.02 6.72
C ARG A 7 -5.88 17.83 5.79
N PRO A 8 -5.40 18.85 5.06
CA PRO A 8 -6.27 19.61 4.14
C PRO A 8 -6.85 18.77 3.00
N LEU A 9 -6.18 17.69 2.59
CA LEU A 9 -6.66 16.77 1.56
C LEU A 9 -7.62 15.70 2.09
N LEU A 10 -7.82 15.60 3.41
CA LEU A 10 -8.55 14.48 4.01
C LEU A 10 -9.99 14.39 3.47
N ASP A 11 -10.71 15.52 3.41
CA ASP A 11 -12.10 15.51 2.98
C ASP A 11 -12.25 15.28 1.48
N GLN A 12 -11.32 15.81 0.67
CA GLN A 12 -11.29 15.54 -0.76
C GLN A 12 -10.96 14.06 -1.02
N ALA A 13 -9.98 13.50 -0.33
CA ALA A 13 -9.60 12.09 -0.45
C ALA A 13 -10.73 11.16 -0.01
N LYS A 14 -11.45 11.49 1.08
CA LYS A 14 -12.64 10.74 1.51
C LYS A 14 -13.74 10.78 0.46
N THR A 15 -14.04 11.96 -0.08
CA THR A 15 -15.08 12.15 -1.09
C THR A 15 -14.76 11.32 -2.35
N ALA A 16 -13.52 11.43 -2.83
CA ALA A 16 -13.07 10.69 -4.00
C ALA A 16 -13.06 9.17 -3.76
N ALA A 17 -12.54 8.71 -2.62
CA ALA A 17 -12.57 7.29 -2.24
C ALA A 17 -14.00 6.75 -2.12
N ALA A 18 -14.92 7.51 -1.51
CA ALA A 18 -16.32 7.13 -1.38
C ALA A 18 -17.01 7.06 -2.75
N GLY A 19 -16.71 7.98 -3.67
CA GLY A 19 -17.22 7.95 -5.04
C GLY A 19 -16.76 6.70 -5.80
N LEU A 20 -15.46 6.38 -5.73
CA LEU A 20 -14.91 5.18 -6.36
C LEU A 20 -15.52 3.91 -5.78
N VAL A 21 -15.48 3.74 -4.46
CA VAL A 21 -16.02 2.54 -3.80
C VAL A 21 -17.53 2.43 -4.00
N GLY A 22 -18.26 3.54 -3.92
CA GLY A 22 -19.71 3.57 -4.14
C GLY A 22 -20.09 3.07 -5.52
N ALA A 23 -19.42 3.54 -6.57
CA ALA A 23 -19.66 3.07 -7.94
C ALA A 23 -19.40 1.57 -8.11
N LEU A 24 -18.38 1.02 -7.45
CA LEU A 24 -18.09 -0.41 -7.47
C LEU A 24 -19.16 -1.22 -6.71
N VAL A 25 -19.61 -0.71 -5.56
CA VAL A 25 -20.67 -1.34 -4.77
C VAL A 25 -22.00 -1.32 -5.52
N ASP A 26 -22.34 -0.22 -6.20
CA ASP A 26 -23.57 -0.09 -6.98
C ASP A 26 -23.59 -1.04 -8.19
N ALA A 27 -22.42 -1.36 -8.74
CA ALA A 27 -22.28 -2.28 -9.86
C ALA A 27 -22.13 -3.75 -9.45
N ALA A 28 -21.87 -4.04 -8.17
CA ALA A 28 -21.66 -5.38 -7.67
C ALA A 28 -22.96 -6.19 -7.52
N ASP A 29 -22.87 -7.52 -7.67
CA ASP A 29 -23.99 -8.40 -7.29
C ASP A 29 -24.11 -8.44 -5.76
N PRO A 30 -25.23 -8.01 -5.15
CA PRO A 30 -25.42 -8.05 -3.71
C PRO A 30 -25.42 -9.47 -3.14
N LYS A 31 -25.62 -10.50 -3.96
CA LYS A 31 -25.54 -11.92 -3.55
C LYS A 31 -24.12 -12.48 -3.58
N ALA A 32 -23.20 -11.80 -4.25
CA ALA A 32 -21.79 -12.16 -4.37
C ALA A 32 -20.92 -10.90 -4.23
N PRO A 33 -20.85 -10.31 -3.03
CA PRO A 33 -20.13 -9.04 -2.84
C PRO A 33 -18.63 -9.22 -3.13
N PRO A 34 -18.03 -8.33 -3.95
CA PRO A 34 -16.63 -8.41 -4.29
C PRO A 34 -15.76 -8.00 -3.08
N PHE A 35 -14.56 -8.57 -3.02
CA PHE A 35 -13.52 -8.03 -2.17
C PHE A 35 -12.90 -6.81 -2.84
N LEU A 36 -12.78 -5.70 -2.11
CA LEU A 36 -12.20 -4.45 -2.60
C LEU A 36 -10.97 -4.10 -1.77
N THR A 37 -9.86 -3.78 -2.42
CA THR A 37 -8.65 -3.28 -1.73
C THR A 37 -8.43 -1.82 -2.08
N LEU A 38 -8.55 -0.93 -1.09
CA LEU A 38 -8.26 0.48 -1.25
C LEU A 38 -6.80 0.78 -0.86
N ARG A 39 -6.05 1.41 -1.77
CA ARG A 39 -4.66 1.79 -1.58
C ARG A 39 -4.48 3.29 -1.84
N LEU A 40 -3.80 3.95 -0.90
CA LEU A 40 -3.40 5.35 -1.03
C LEU A 40 -1.91 5.42 -1.31
N ARG A 41 -1.50 6.11 -2.37
CA ARG A 41 -0.09 6.27 -2.75
C ARG A 41 0.23 7.73 -3.01
N LEU A 42 1.33 8.21 -2.44
CA LEU A 42 1.91 9.48 -2.86
C LEU A 42 2.88 9.22 -4.02
N ARG A 43 2.74 9.96 -5.12
CA ARG A 43 3.67 9.92 -6.25
C ARG A 43 3.84 11.33 -6.78
N SER A 44 5.07 11.73 -7.08
CA SER A 44 5.38 13.06 -7.63
C SER A 44 4.69 14.18 -6.84
N ASP A 45 3.67 14.82 -7.38
CA ASP A 45 2.89 15.92 -6.84
C ASP A 45 1.41 15.55 -6.63
N VAL A 46 1.08 14.25 -6.56
CA VAL A 46 -0.29 13.75 -6.40
C VAL A 46 -0.42 12.72 -5.27
N LEU A 47 -1.62 12.67 -4.69
CA LEU A 47 -2.14 11.53 -3.96
C LEU A 47 -2.99 10.69 -4.92
N VAL A 48 -2.57 9.46 -5.17
CA VAL A 48 -3.32 8.47 -5.96
C VAL A 48 -4.18 7.64 -5.01
N ILE A 49 -5.46 7.53 -5.33
CA ILE A 49 -6.41 6.63 -4.68
C ILE A 49 -6.69 5.50 -5.67
N GLU A 50 -6.36 4.28 -5.28
CA GLU A 50 -6.51 3.08 -6.11
C GLU A 50 -7.46 2.12 -5.40
N VAL A 51 -8.38 1.50 -6.14
CA VAL A 51 -9.27 0.44 -5.66
C VAL A 51 -9.14 -0.78 -6.57
N ASP A 52 -8.54 -1.84 -6.05
CA ASP A 52 -8.44 -3.13 -6.72
C ASP A 52 -9.72 -3.94 -6.51
N HIS A 53 -10.22 -4.55 -7.59
CA HIS A 53 -11.44 -5.37 -7.61
C HIS A 53 -11.42 -6.41 -8.74
N GLU A 54 -12.34 -7.37 -8.67
CA GLU A 54 -12.54 -8.42 -9.69
C GLU A 54 -13.77 -8.18 -10.57
N LEU A 55 -14.43 -7.02 -10.45
CA LEU A 55 -15.56 -6.66 -11.30
C LEU A 55 -15.11 -6.40 -12.75
N ASP A 56 -15.73 -7.09 -13.69
CA ASP A 56 -15.49 -6.95 -15.13
C ASP A 56 -16.38 -5.88 -15.78
N GLY A 57 -15.85 -5.23 -16.83
CA GLY A 57 -16.66 -4.41 -17.74
C GLY A 57 -17.16 -3.08 -17.18
N LEU A 58 -16.60 -2.62 -16.05
CA LEU A 58 -16.99 -1.33 -15.48
C LEU A 58 -16.48 -0.15 -16.32
N PRO A 59 -17.32 0.88 -16.54
CA PRO A 59 -16.87 2.11 -17.17
C PRO A 59 -15.87 2.82 -16.25
N ALA A 60 -14.90 3.50 -16.86
CA ALA A 60 -14.00 4.36 -16.09
C ALA A 60 -14.81 5.42 -15.32
N PRO A 61 -14.47 5.70 -14.06
CA PRO A 61 -15.19 6.67 -13.26
C PRO A 61 -15.05 8.06 -13.88
N THR A 62 -16.15 8.80 -13.90
CA THR A 62 -16.18 10.16 -14.45
C THR A 62 -15.29 11.09 -13.63
N PRO A 63 -14.27 11.71 -14.21
CA PRO A 63 -13.40 12.63 -13.48
C PRO A 63 -14.14 13.92 -13.12
N ALA A 64 -13.94 14.43 -11.91
CA ALA A 64 -14.31 15.81 -11.59
C ALA A 64 -13.35 16.80 -12.30
N PRO A 65 -13.71 18.09 -12.44
CA PRO A 65 -12.83 19.08 -13.06
C PRO A 65 -11.45 19.14 -12.37
N GLY A 66 -10.40 18.86 -13.14
CA GLY A 66 -9.02 18.84 -12.64
C GLY A 66 -8.58 17.53 -11.99
N GLU A 67 -9.45 16.53 -11.89
CA GLU A 67 -9.10 15.18 -11.47
C GLU A 67 -8.73 14.32 -12.68
N ARG A 68 -7.79 13.40 -12.47
CA ARG A 68 -7.47 12.35 -13.45
C ARG A 68 -7.97 11.04 -12.90
N THR A 69 -8.69 10.30 -13.72
CA THR A 69 -9.23 8.98 -13.36
C THR A 69 -8.89 7.97 -14.42
N GLY A 70 -8.91 6.68 -14.06
CA GLY A 70 -8.74 5.62 -15.03
C GLY A 70 -8.97 4.23 -14.45
N VAL A 71 -8.83 3.26 -15.35
CA VAL A 71 -8.92 1.83 -15.05
C VAL A 71 -7.68 1.17 -15.66
N ALA A 72 -7.02 0.31 -14.89
CA ALA A 72 -5.82 -0.40 -15.30
C ALA A 72 -5.84 -1.85 -14.78
N PRO A 73 -5.08 -2.78 -15.37
CA PRO A 73 -4.87 -4.09 -14.77
C PRO A 73 -4.20 -3.96 -13.40
N SER A 74 -4.65 -4.73 -12.42
CA SER A 74 -4.06 -4.73 -11.07
C SER A 74 -2.77 -5.57 -11.02
N GLU A 75 -1.81 -5.15 -10.19
CA GLU A 75 -0.55 -5.86 -9.94
C GLU A 75 -0.77 -7.25 -9.29
N THR A 76 -1.89 -7.41 -8.56
CA THR A 76 -2.25 -8.65 -7.86
C THR A 76 -3.25 -9.53 -8.63
N GLY A 77 -3.56 -9.15 -9.88
CA GLY A 77 -4.65 -9.74 -10.66
C GLY A 77 -5.96 -8.97 -10.47
N GLY A 78 -6.81 -9.01 -11.50
CA GLY A 78 -8.05 -8.22 -11.56
C GLY A 78 -7.84 -6.82 -12.15
N VAL A 79 -8.62 -5.86 -11.69
CA VAL A 79 -8.72 -4.51 -12.22
C VAL A 79 -8.54 -3.48 -11.11
N THR A 80 -7.78 -2.44 -11.39
CA THR A 80 -7.59 -1.26 -10.53
C THR A 80 -8.34 -0.09 -11.13
N THR A 81 -9.31 0.45 -10.39
CA THR A 81 -9.90 1.76 -10.68
C THR A 81 -9.20 2.82 -9.84
N TRP A 82 -8.81 3.96 -10.42
CA TRP A 82 -8.00 4.96 -9.72
C TRP A 82 -8.41 6.40 -10.01
N CYS A 83 -8.05 7.30 -9.08
CA CYS A 83 -8.06 8.74 -9.28
C CYS A 83 -6.82 9.43 -8.68
N GLU A 84 -6.43 10.57 -9.25
CA GLU A 84 -5.33 11.41 -8.79
C GLU A 84 -5.87 12.72 -8.21
N LEU A 85 -5.39 13.07 -7.02
CA LEU A 85 -5.64 14.35 -6.36
C LEU A 85 -4.33 15.14 -6.24
N PRO A 86 -4.27 16.39 -6.73
CA PRO A 86 -3.06 17.20 -6.63
C PRO A 86 -2.71 17.51 -5.18
N LEU A 87 -1.42 17.47 -4.84
CA LEU A 87 -0.94 17.88 -3.54
C LEU A 87 -1.04 19.41 -3.39
N PRO A 88 -1.49 19.90 -2.23
CA PRO A 88 -1.68 21.33 -2.02
C PRO A 88 -0.35 22.08 -2.09
N GLY A 89 -0.36 23.28 -2.66
CA GLY A 89 0.76 24.20 -2.61
C GLY A 89 2.01 23.79 -3.39
N GLY A 90 1.87 22.95 -4.44
CA GLY A 90 3.01 22.51 -5.26
C GLY A 90 3.97 21.56 -4.53
N LEU A 91 3.49 20.92 -3.47
CA LEU A 91 4.24 19.93 -2.72
C LEU A 91 4.52 18.70 -3.57
N SER A 92 5.69 18.11 -3.34
CA SER A 92 6.01 16.77 -3.82
C SER A 92 5.86 15.73 -2.70
N ALA A 93 5.64 14.47 -3.08
CA ALA A 93 5.53 13.30 -2.25
C ALA A 93 6.72 13.16 -1.29
N GLY A 94 7.94 13.50 -1.73
CA GLY A 94 9.14 13.44 -0.89
C GLY A 94 9.17 14.45 0.25
N GLN A 95 8.35 15.51 0.16
CA GLN A 95 8.21 16.53 1.21
C GLN A 95 7.13 16.17 2.23
N VAL A 96 6.29 15.17 1.95
CA VAL A 96 5.26 14.70 2.87
C VAL A 96 5.89 13.72 3.85
N GLN A 97 5.93 14.09 5.13
CA GLN A 97 6.35 13.18 6.19
C GLN A 97 5.25 12.15 6.43
N LEU A 98 5.36 10.99 5.77
CA LEU A 98 4.49 9.87 6.08
C LEU A 98 4.87 9.31 7.46
N PRO A 99 3.88 8.95 8.29
CA PRO A 99 4.16 8.19 9.49
C PRO A 99 4.87 6.92 9.04
N ARG A 100 6.16 6.82 9.38
CA ARG A 100 6.88 5.57 9.26
C ARG A 100 6.07 4.60 10.11
N ARG A 101 5.63 3.48 9.53
CA ARG A 101 5.25 2.34 10.36
C ARG A 101 6.51 2.06 11.17
N GLY A 102 6.56 2.54 12.41
CA GLY A 102 7.57 2.08 13.34
C GLY A 102 7.48 0.56 13.34
N ASP A 103 8.59 -0.13 13.56
CA ASP A 103 8.62 -1.55 13.86
C ASP A 103 7.90 -1.81 15.19
N ARG A 104 6.59 -1.51 15.26
CA ARG A 104 5.69 -1.99 16.28
C ARG A 104 5.19 -3.36 15.83
N ARG A 105 6.15 -4.23 15.50
CA ARG A 105 6.08 -5.56 16.08
C ARG A 105 6.25 -5.29 17.56
N THR A 106 5.17 -5.37 18.32
CA THR A 106 5.30 -5.70 19.73
C THR A 106 6.16 -6.96 19.77
N LEU A 107 7.47 -6.79 19.99
CA LEU A 107 8.26 -7.76 20.73
C LEU A 107 7.54 -7.85 22.07
N VAL A 108 6.55 -8.74 22.13
CA VAL A 108 6.26 -9.39 23.39
C VAL A 108 7.56 -10.12 23.68
N ASP A 109 8.32 -9.64 24.66
CA ASP A 109 9.38 -10.45 25.24
C ASP A 109 8.70 -11.70 25.78
N GLU A 110 8.57 -12.74 24.94
CA GLU A 110 8.49 -14.09 25.46
C GLU A 110 9.80 -14.28 26.23
N PRO A 111 9.77 -14.53 27.55
CA PRO A 111 10.99 -14.85 28.26
C PRO A 111 11.49 -16.17 27.70
N VAL A 112 12.48 -16.12 26.81
CA VAL A 112 13.31 -17.28 26.48
C VAL A 112 14.12 -17.59 27.74
N SER A 113 13.51 -18.32 28.68
CA SER A 113 14.25 -19.08 29.67
C SER A 113 14.79 -20.32 28.97
N GLY A 114 15.97 -20.15 28.40
CA GLY A 114 16.82 -21.24 27.91
C GLY A 114 18.23 -20.72 27.81
N GLU A 115 19.19 -21.39 28.45
CA GLU A 115 20.61 -21.08 28.26
C GLU A 115 20.95 -21.06 26.77
N PRO A 116 21.81 -20.13 26.30
CA PRO A 116 22.28 -20.18 24.93
C PRO A 116 22.97 -21.52 24.72
N VAL A 117 22.37 -22.39 23.91
CA VAL A 117 23.03 -23.60 23.42
C VAL A 117 24.18 -23.10 22.56
N GLY A 118 25.39 -23.14 23.12
CA GLY A 118 26.62 -22.86 22.39
C GLY A 118 26.68 -23.80 21.20
N ALA A 119 26.54 -23.25 19.99
CA ALA A 119 26.76 -24.01 18.78
C ALA A 119 28.22 -24.49 18.76
N ASP A 120 28.41 -25.80 18.60
CA ASP A 120 29.73 -26.41 18.53
C ASP A 120 30.52 -25.78 17.36
N PRO A 121 31.71 -25.20 17.61
CA PRO A 121 32.51 -24.54 16.58
C PRO A 121 32.84 -25.45 15.40
N GLU A 122 32.96 -26.77 15.58
CA GLU A 122 33.21 -27.70 14.47
C GLU A 122 32.01 -27.81 13.50
N VAL A 123 30.79 -27.67 14.02
CA VAL A 123 29.57 -27.66 13.19
C VAL A 123 29.48 -26.37 12.37
N LEU A 124 29.88 -25.24 12.96
CA LEU A 124 29.94 -23.94 12.28
C LEU A 124 30.96 -23.94 11.14
N GLU A 125 32.16 -24.49 11.36
CA GLU A 125 33.18 -24.59 10.31
C GLU A 125 32.74 -25.49 9.15
N ARG A 126 32.02 -26.59 9.44
CA ARG A 126 31.47 -27.48 8.41
C ARG A 126 30.39 -26.80 7.55
N LEU A 127 29.60 -25.88 8.11
CA LEU A 127 28.59 -25.14 7.36
C LEU A 127 29.22 -24.04 6.49
N LEU A 128 30.19 -23.31 7.05
CA LEU A 128 30.90 -22.25 6.33
C LEU A 128 31.74 -22.80 5.15
N SER A 129 32.39 -23.95 5.33
CA SER A 129 33.14 -24.62 4.26
C SER A 129 32.26 -25.16 3.12
N ARG A 130 30.99 -25.51 3.39
CA ARG A 130 30.05 -25.90 2.33
C ARG A 130 29.47 -24.71 1.56
N LEU A 131 29.35 -23.55 2.20
CA LEU A 131 28.88 -22.31 1.55
C LEU A 131 29.95 -21.71 0.63
N SER A 132 31.23 -21.76 1.01
CA SER A 132 32.33 -21.27 0.17
C SER A 132 32.61 -22.15 -1.05
N GLY A 133 32.15 -23.40 -1.05
CA GLY A 133 32.22 -24.31 -2.21
C GLY A 133 31.13 -24.09 -3.27
N TRP A 134 30.11 -23.24 -3.02
CA TRP A 134 29.07 -22.92 -4.00
C TRP A 134 29.55 -21.84 -4.99
N SER A 135 30.52 -21.00 -4.63
CA SER A 135 30.99 -19.89 -5.49
C SER A 135 31.99 -20.31 -6.58
N GLY A 136 31.76 -21.46 -7.23
CA GLY A 136 32.50 -21.96 -8.39
C GLY A 136 31.59 -22.18 -9.58
#